data_AF-A0A8T0PIX1-F1
#
_entry.id   AF-A0A8T0PIX1-F1
#
_cell.length_a   1.000
_cell.length_b   1.000
_cell.length_c   1.000
_cell.angle_alpha   90.00
_cell.angle_beta   90.00
_cell.angle_gamma   90.00
#
_symmetry.space_group_name_H-M   'P 1'
#
loop_
_entity.id
_entity.type
_entity.pdbx_description
1 polymer ?
#
loop_
_entity_poly.entity_id
_entity_poly.type
_entity_poly.pdbx_seq_one_letter_code
_entity_poly.pdbx_strand_id
1 'polypeptide(L)'
;MWWFYRKGPSGFSSASTAEEVTAGVDGRGLVAVITGASSGIGLETARVLALRGVHVVMPVHNIAAGLAVKESIVAKIPVARIDVLELDLSSMASVRRFASEFERTNPSTSCYSNNAGVLTRNRTCSCDGLELHFATNHIGHFLLTNLLLENMKSTCRDSGT
;
A
#
# COMPACT_ATOMS: atom_id res chain seq x y z
N MET A 1 -23.44 -18.16 -14.42
CA MET A 1 -23.66 -17.31 -15.60
C MET A 1 -24.35 -16.02 -15.13
N TRP A 2 -23.60 -14.95 -14.84
CA TRP A 2 -24.14 -13.71 -14.26
C TRP A 2 -24.47 -12.70 -15.38
N TRP A 3 -25.70 -12.74 -15.90
CA TRP A 3 -26.15 -11.93 -17.03
C TRP A 3 -26.85 -10.62 -16.65
N PHE A 4 -26.91 -10.29 -15.36
CA PHE A 4 -27.59 -9.08 -14.87
C PHE A 4 -26.73 -8.27 -13.91
N TYR A 5 -25.66 -7.63 -14.40
CA TYR A 5 -25.01 -6.58 -13.63
C TYR A 5 -24.72 -5.37 -14.53
N ARG A 6 -25.78 -4.62 -14.86
CA ARG A 6 -25.64 -3.35 -15.60
C ARG A 6 -25.48 -2.18 -14.64
N LYS A 7 -24.24 -1.71 -14.69
CA LYS A 7 -23.62 -0.42 -14.38
C LYS A 7 -24.16 0.46 -13.27
N GLY A 8 -23.16 0.80 -12.46
CA GLY A 8 -23.17 1.87 -11.51
C GLY A 8 -22.95 3.29 -12.06
N PRO A 9 -23.70 4.27 -11.53
CA PRO A 9 -23.45 5.71 -11.61
C PRO A 9 -23.18 6.44 -10.25
N SER A 10 -23.00 5.77 -9.10
CA SER A 10 -21.80 6.04 -8.26
C SER A 10 -20.64 5.31 -8.88
N GLY A 11 -20.87 4.01 -9.16
CA GLY A 11 -22.07 3.22 -8.77
C GLY A 11 -21.82 1.79 -8.42
N PHE A 12 -20.73 1.61 -7.70
CA PHE A 12 -19.75 0.59 -7.95
C PHE A 12 -20.30 -0.78 -8.28
N SER A 13 -19.88 -1.26 -9.42
CA SER A 13 -19.95 -2.64 -9.84
C SER A 13 -18.60 -3.02 -10.44
N SER A 14 -18.44 -4.26 -10.91
CA SER A 14 -17.25 -4.67 -11.66
C SER A 14 -16.97 -3.86 -12.93
N ALA A 15 -17.88 -2.98 -13.34
CA ALA A 15 -17.76 -2.13 -14.50
C ALA A 15 -17.28 -0.69 -14.21
N SER A 16 -17.01 -0.34 -12.95
CA SER A 16 -16.49 0.97 -12.55
C SER A 16 -14.96 0.96 -12.39
N THR A 17 -14.30 2.01 -12.84
CA THR A 17 -12.86 2.22 -12.60
C THR A 17 -12.59 2.82 -11.23
N ALA A 18 -11.39 2.61 -10.69
CA ALA A 18 -11.00 3.21 -9.41
C ALA A 18 -11.04 4.76 -9.43
N GLU A 19 -10.80 5.38 -10.59
CA GLU A 19 -10.95 6.84 -10.73
C GLU A 19 -12.40 7.29 -10.63
N GLU A 20 -13.32 6.65 -11.36
CA GLU A 20 -14.75 6.90 -11.23
C GLU A 20 -15.20 6.71 -9.78
N VAL A 21 -14.61 5.72 -9.11
CA VAL A 21 -14.91 5.43 -7.69
C VAL A 21 -14.58 6.55 -6.74
N THR A 22 -13.47 7.20 -7.02
CA THR A 22 -12.92 8.22 -6.13
C THR A 22 -13.24 9.62 -6.63
N ALA A 23 -14.09 9.77 -7.63
CA ALA A 23 -14.45 11.08 -8.19
C ALA A 23 -15.04 11.99 -7.09
N GLY A 24 -14.50 13.21 -6.98
CA GLY A 24 -14.91 14.18 -5.97
C GLY A 24 -14.32 13.98 -4.57
N VAL A 25 -13.58 12.90 -4.32
CA VAL A 25 -12.87 12.68 -3.05
C VAL A 25 -11.62 13.56 -2.99
N ASP A 26 -11.48 14.33 -1.91
CA ASP A 26 -10.27 15.07 -1.57
C ASP A 26 -9.54 14.38 -0.42
N GLY A 27 -8.38 13.80 -0.71
CA GLY A 27 -7.55 13.08 0.24
C GLY A 27 -6.34 13.86 0.73
N ARG A 28 -6.27 15.17 0.48
CA ARG A 28 -5.14 15.99 0.96
C ARG A 28 -5.04 15.94 2.48
N GLY A 29 -3.80 15.84 2.97
CA GLY A 29 -3.51 15.69 4.40
C GLY A 29 -3.61 14.25 4.90
N LEU A 30 -4.12 13.30 4.10
CA LEU A 30 -4.09 11.88 4.43
C LEU A 30 -2.78 11.25 3.97
N VAL A 31 -2.32 10.26 4.74
CA VAL A 31 -1.18 9.41 4.39
C VAL A 31 -1.66 7.97 4.23
N ALA A 32 -1.32 7.34 3.11
CA ALA A 32 -1.63 5.94 2.83
C ALA A 32 -0.37 5.11 2.62
N VAL A 33 -0.23 4.02 3.37
CA VAL A 33 0.86 3.05 3.22
C VAL A 33 0.35 1.84 2.44
N ILE A 34 0.93 1.56 1.27
CA ILE A 34 0.44 0.52 0.36
C ILE A 34 1.57 -0.45 0.04
N THR A 35 1.54 -1.62 0.68
CA THR A 35 2.50 -2.69 0.37
C THR A 35 2.22 -3.29 -1.00
N GLY A 36 3.27 -3.67 -1.75
CA GLY A 36 3.10 -4.29 -3.07
C GLY A 36 2.59 -3.32 -4.14
N ALA A 37 2.81 -2.02 -3.95
CA ALA A 37 2.40 -0.97 -4.89
C ALA A 37 3.22 -0.90 -6.19
N SER A 38 4.24 -1.74 -6.36
CA SER A 38 5.07 -1.78 -7.56
C SER A 38 4.38 -2.44 -8.77
N SER A 39 3.22 -3.09 -8.59
CA SER A 39 2.48 -3.74 -9.68
C SER A 39 1.00 -3.98 -9.32
N GLY A 40 0.21 -4.41 -10.31
CA GLY A 40 -1.14 -4.94 -10.11
C GLY A 40 -2.10 -3.98 -9.40
N ILE A 41 -2.88 -4.53 -8.46
CA ILE A 41 -3.91 -3.80 -7.72
C ILE A 41 -3.29 -2.73 -6.81
N GLY A 42 -2.16 -3.02 -6.17
CA GLY A 42 -1.45 -2.06 -5.33
C GLY A 42 -0.98 -0.83 -6.10
N LEU A 43 -0.45 -1.03 -7.32
CA LEU A 43 -0.06 0.06 -8.21
C LEU A 43 -1.24 0.98 -8.55
N GLU A 44 -2.35 0.39 -8.98
CA GLU A 44 -3.53 1.18 -9.33
C GLU A 44 -4.11 1.91 -8.11
N THR A 45 -4.11 1.27 -6.95
CA THR A 45 -4.51 1.89 -5.68
C THR A 45 -3.62 3.09 -5.35
N ALA A 46 -2.30 2.93 -5.43
CA ALA A 46 -1.34 4.02 -5.20
C ALA A 46 -1.55 5.19 -6.17
N ARG A 47 -1.73 4.88 -7.46
CA ARG A 47 -1.94 5.88 -8.51
C ARG A 47 -3.20 6.70 -8.27
N VAL A 48 -4.32 6.05 -7.95
CA VAL A 48 -5.61 6.73 -7.75
C VAL A 48 -5.65 7.50 -6.43
N LEU A 49 -5.06 6.98 -5.35
CA LEU A 49 -4.95 7.76 -4.10
C LEU A 49 -4.08 9.00 -4.29
N ALA A 50 -2.95 8.88 -5.00
CA ALA A 50 -2.12 10.02 -5.37
C ALA A 50 -2.88 11.04 -6.25
N LEU A 51 -3.73 10.58 -7.17
CA LEU A 51 -4.62 11.44 -7.96
C LEU A 51 -5.58 12.26 -7.08
N ARG A 52 -6.00 11.72 -5.93
CA ARG A 52 -6.85 12.42 -4.94
C ARG A 52 -6.07 13.22 -3.91
N GLY A 53 -4.75 13.40 -4.10
CA GLY A 53 -3.91 14.22 -3.24
C GLY A 53 -3.46 13.57 -1.93
N VAL A 54 -3.71 12.26 -1.77
CA VAL A 54 -3.18 11.47 -0.65
C VAL A 54 -1.66 11.35 -0.80
N HIS A 55 -0.93 11.50 0.30
CA HIS A 55 0.48 11.17 0.34
C HIS A 55 0.64 9.65 0.41
N VAL A 56 1.16 9.06 -0.65
CA VAL A 56 1.33 7.61 -0.74
C VAL A 56 2.74 7.20 -0.34
N VAL A 57 2.86 6.32 0.64
CA VAL A 57 4.10 5.63 0.97
C VAL A 57 4.02 4.24 0.37
N MET A 58 5.03 3.88 -0.41
CA MET A 58 5.16 2.62 -1.13
C MET A 58 6.31 1.79 -0.55
N PRO A 59 6.05 0.94 0.46
CA PRO A 59 6.98 -0.08 0.90
C PRO A 59 7.12 -1.15 -0.19
N VAL A 60 8.33 -1.32 -0.72
CA VAL A 60 8.61 -2.26 -1.81
C VAL A 60 9.87 -3.07 -1.54
N HIS A 61 9.87 -4.32 -2.00
CA HIS A 61 11.06 -5.18 -1.94
C HIS A 61 12.14 -4.72 -2.93
N ASN A 62 11.74 -4.26 -4.12
CA ASN A 62 12.64 -3.73 -5.13
C ASN A 62 12.46 -2.21 -5.28
N ILE A 63 13.39 -1.44 -4.70
CA ILE A 63 13.38 0.02 -4.74
C ILE A 63 13.38 0.56 -6.17
N ALA A 64 14.21 -0.01 -7.06
CA ALA A 64 14.30 0.48 -8.44
C ALA A 64 12.95 0.36 -9.17
N ALA A 65 12.26 -0.76 -8.99
CA ALA A 65 10.91 -0.95 -9.53
C ALA A 65 9.90 0.05 -8.92
N GLY A 66 9.98 0.29 -7.61
CA GLY A 66 9.15 1.29 -6.93
C GLY A 66 9.40 2.72 -7.42
N LEU A 67 10.67 3.10 -7.65
CA LEU A 67 11.04 4.41 -8.17
C LEU A 67 10.55 4.61 -9.61
N ALA A 68 10.70 3.60 -10.48
CA ALA A 68 10.17 3.65 -11.84
C ALA A 68 8.64 3.85 -11.85
N VAL A 69 7.93 3.17 -10.93
CA VAL A 69 6.49 3.37 -10.74
C VAL A 69 6.18 4.80 -10.27
N LYS A 70 6.88 5.30 -9.24
CA LYS A 70 6.73 6.67 -8.75
C LYS A 70 6.90 7.68 -9.89
N GLU A 71 7.97 7.57 -10.67
CA GLU A 71 8.23 8.44 -11.83
C GLU A 71 7.08 8.39 -12.84
N SER A 72 6.57 7.20 -13.16
CA SER A 72 5.46 7.03 -14.09
C SER A 72 4.15 7.68 -13.61
N ILE A 73 3.90 7.69 -12.28
CA ILE A 73 2.72 8.32 -11.68
C ILE A 73 2.91 9.83 -11.66
N VAL A 74 4.07 10.33 -11.21
CA VAL A 74 4.38 11.76 -11.14
C VAL A 74 4.37 12.41 -12.53
N ALA A 75 4.82 11.71 -13.56
CA ALA A 75 4.74 12.19 -14.95
C ALA A 75 3.30 12.48 -15.40
N LYS A 76 2.31 11.74 -14.88
CA LYS A 76 0.87 11.93 -15.17
C LYS A 76 0.19 12.86 -14.16
N ILE A 77 0.70 12.91 -12.92
CA ILE A 77 0.14 13.64 -11.79
C ILE A 77 1.28 14.43 -11.12
N PRO A 78 1.67 15.60 -11.65
CA PRO A 78 2.87 16.31 -11.17
C PRO A 78 2.82 16.74 -9.69
N VAL A 79 1.63 16.83 -9.11
CA VAL A 79 1.40 17.20 -7.71
C VAL A 79 1.41 15.99 -6.76
N ALA A 80 1.55 14.77 -7.28
CA ALA A 80 1.53 13.55 -6.48
C ALA A 80 2.69 13.50 -5.49
N ARG A 81 2.38 13.22 -4.22
CA ARG A 81 3.38 12.99 -3.17
C ARG A 81 3.52 11.49 -2.94
N ILE A 82 4.66 10.95 -3.34
CA ILE A 82 4.94 9.52 -3.26
C ILE A 82 6.33 9.30 -2.68
N ASP A 83 6.41 8.52 -1.59
CA ASP A 83 7.67 8.05 -1.04
C ASP A 83 7.83 6.54 -1.27
N VAL A 84 9.04 6.13 -1.61
CA VAL A 84 9.38 4.72 -1.86
C VAL A 84 10.36 4.32 -0.77
N LEU A 85 10.00 3.31 0.00
CA LEU A 85 10.79 2.81 1.13
C LEU A 85 11.02 1.31 0.97
N GLU A 86 12.14 0.82 1.48
CA GLU A 86 12.51 -0.57 1.35
C GLU A 86 11.71 -1.42 2.35
N LEU A 87 11.08 -2.48 1.86
CA LEU A 87 10.41 -3.46 2.70
C LEU A 87 10.46 -4.84 2.06
N ASP A 88 11.12 -5.76 2.76
CA ASP A 88 11.02 -7.19 2.48
C ASP A 88 10.16 -7.85 3.57
N LEU A 89 8.94 -8.24 3.20
CA LEU A 89 8.00 -8.91 4.12
C LEU A 89 8.42 -10.34 4.47
N SER A 90 9.36 -10.94 3.74
CA SER A 90 9.90 -12.24 4.09
C SER A 90 10.94 -12.19 5.21
N SER A 91 11.44 -10.98 5.54
CA SER A 91 12.47 -10.73 6.56
C SER A 91 11.93 -9.91 7.73
N MET A 92 11.87 -10.48 8.92
CA MET A 92 11.37 -9.79 10.12
C MET A 92 12.24 -8.59 10.52
N ALA A 93 13.55 -8.68 10.26
CA ALA A 93 14.47 -7.57 10.46
C ALA A 93 14.16 -6.39 9.51
N SER A 94 13.88 -6.69 8.23
CA SER A 94 13.48 -5.68 7.24
C SER A 94 12.17 -4.99 7.64
N VAL A 95 11.16 -5.76 8.08
CA VAL A 95 9.88 -5.23 8.57
C VAL A 95 10.07 -4.26 9.74
N ARG A 96 10.91 -4.61 10.73
CA ARG A 96 11.20 -3.73 11.88
C ARG A 96 11.94 -2.47 11.46
N ARG A 97 12.94 -2.59 10.58
CA ARG A 97 13.67 -1.43 10.06
C ARG A 97 12.74 -0.46 9.34
N PHE A 98 11.88 -0.96 8.45
CA PHE A 98 10.88 -0.15 7.78
C PHE A 98 9.98 0.59 8.78
N ALA A 99 9.44 -0.11 9.78
CA ALA A 99 8.56 0.50 10.78
C ALA A 99 9.28 1.62 11.55
N SER A 100 10.53 1.40 11.99
CA SER A 100 11.32 2.42 12.67
C SER A 100 11.65 3.62 11.79
N GLU A 101 11.98 3.40 10.51
CA GLU A 101 12.22 4.49 9.56
C GLU A 101 10.94 5.30 9.30
N PHE A 102 9.81 4.61 9.16
CA PHE A 102 8.50 5.20 8.95
C PHE A 102 8.08 6.05 10.16
N GLU A 103 8.19 5.52 11.38
CA GLU A 103 7.90 6.26 12.62
C GLU A 103 8.77 7.51 12.77
N ARG A 104 10.05 7.46 12.37
CA ARG A 104 10.96 8.61 12.43
C ARG A 104 10.51 9.76 11.52
N THR A 105 9.82 9.46 10.43
CA THR A 105 9.24 10.48 9.56
C THR A 105 7.96 11.11 10.13
N ASN A 106 7.45 10.56 11.24
CA ASN A 106 6.23 10.92 11.95
C ASN A 106 5.00 11.23 11.06
N PRO A 107 4.68 10.40 10.05
CA PRO A 107 3.47 10.59 9.29
C PRO A 107 2.27 10.13 10.14
N SER A 108 1.21 10.92 10.14
CA SER A 108 -0.09 10.52 10.65
C SER A 108 -0.75 9.57 9.64
N THR A 109 -0.55 8.26 9.82
CA THR A 109 -1.06 7.25 8.87
C THR A 109 -2.58 7.15 8.92
N SER A 110 -3.23 7.53 7.84
CA SER A 110 -4.68 7.52 7.72
C SER A 110 -5.22 6.22 7.12
N CYS A 111 -4.43 5.54 6.29
CA CYS A 111 -4.82 4.30 5.63
C CYS A 111 -3.65 3.33 5.46
N TYR A 112 -3.89 2.04 5.65
CA TYR A 112 -2.89 0.99 5.53
C TYR A 112 -3.43 -0.19 4.72
N SER A 113 -2.70 -0.61 3.69
CA SER A 113 -3.09 -1.71 2.77
C SER A 113 -2.07 -2.84 2.74
N ASN A 114 -2.48 -4.01 3.27
CA ASN A 114 -1.78 -5.29 3.20
C ASN A 114 -2.04 -5.96 1.83
N ASN A 115 -1.38 -5.48 0.78
CA ASN A 115 -1.60 -5.93 -0.60
C ASN A 115 -0.44 -6.78 -1.14
N ALA A 116 0.78 -6.65 -0.62
CA ALA A 116 1.89 -7.47 -1.08
C ALA A 116 1.63 -8.98 -0.90
N GLY A 117 2.18 -9.78 -1.80
CA GLY A 117 2.09 -11.22 -1.70
C GLY A 117 2.93 -11.90 -2.77
N VAL A 118 3.38 -13.11 -2.46
CA VAL A 118 4.12 -13.96 -3.39
C VAL A 118 3.34 -15.23 -3.66
N LEU A 119 3.52 -15.77 -4.86
CA LEU A 119 3.06 -17.09 -5.25
C LEU A 119 4.18 -17.75 -6.06
N THR A 120 4.89 -18.69 -5.44
CA THR A 120 5.92 -19.49 -6.09
C THR A 120 5.54 -20.98 -6.11
N ARG A 121 5.98 -21.70 -7.15
CA ARG A 121 5.76 -23.15 -7.29
C ARG A 121 6.70 -23.99 -6.42
N ASN A 122 7.87 -23.45 -6.11
CA ASN A 122 8.90 -24.16 -5.36
C ASN A 122 8.81 -23.77 -3.88
N ARG A 123 8.83 -24.77 -3.00
CA ARG A 123 8.95 -24.53 -1.57
C ARG A 123 10.34 -23.95 -1.30
N THR A 124 10.36 -22.71 -0.82
CA THR A 124 11.57 -22.00 -0.41
C THR A 124 11.33 -21.44 0.99
N CYS A 125 12.42 -21.15 1.69
CA CYS A 125 12.34 -20.54 3.01
C CYS A 125 12.89 -19.11 2.97
N SER A 126 12.35 -18.24 3.81
CA SER A 126 12.91 -16.92 4.06
C SER A 126 14.19 -17.01 4.88
N CYS A 127 14.87 -15.87 5.06
CA CYS A 127 16.05 -15.78 5.91
C CYS A 127 15.79 -16.16 7.38
N ASP A 128 14.54 -16.05 7.83
CA ASP A 128 14.09 -16.40 9.19
C ASP A 128 13.69 -17.89 9.31
N GLY A 129 13.92 -18.70 8.28
CA GLY A 129 13.63 -20.14 8.29
C GLY A 129 12.15 -20.51 8.12
N LEU A 130 11.29 -19.53 7.84
CA LEU A 130 9.87 -19.72 7.56
C LEU A 130 9.64 -20.06 6.10
N GLU A 131 8.62 -20.87 5.79
CA GLU A 131 8.18 -21.07 4.41
C GLU A 131 7.78 -19.72 3.79
N LEU A 132 8.20 -19.45 2.55
CA LEU A 132 8.17 -18.12 1.95
C LEU A 132 6.75 -17.52 1.82
N HIS A 133 5.73 -18.32 1.48
CA HIS A 133 4.35 -17.84 1.46
C HIS A 133 3.89 -17.47 2.87
N PHE A 134 4.19 -18.31 3.87
CA PHE A 134 3.83 -18.04 5.26
C PHE A 134 4.56 -16.81 5.82
N ALA A 135 5.85 -16.68 5.51
CA ALA A 135 6.67 -15.53 5.87
C ALA A 135 6.09 -14.24 5.28
N THR A 136 5.91 -14.20 3.96
CA THR A 136 5.53 -12.97 3.25
C THR A 136 4.06 -12.64 3.42
N ASN A 137 3.17 -13.58 3.08
CA ASN A 137 1.73 -13.31 2.93
C ASN A 137 1.01 -13.28 4.29
N HIS A 138 1.66 -13.74 5.37
CA HIS A 138 1.05 -13.78 6.70
C HIS A 138 1.91 -13.11 7.77
N ILE A 139 3.07 -13.71 8.12
CA ILE A 139 3.84 -13.28 9.29
C ILE A 139 4.40 -11.87 9.12
N GLY A 140 4.93 -11.53 7.95
CA GLY A 140 5.43 -10.19 7.64
C GLY A 140 4.35 -9.12 7.74
N HIS A 141 3.18 -9.37 7.12
CA HIS A 141 2.03 -8.46 7.22
C HIS A 141 1.51 -8.32 8.65
N PHE A 142 1.44 -9.43 9.39
CA PHE A 142 1.01 -9.43 10.78
C PHE A 142 1.96 -8.59 11.64
N LEU A 143 3.27 -8.82 11.52
CA LEU A 143 4.27 -8.06 12.26
C LEU A 143 4.21 -6.57 11.90
N LEU A 144 4.17 -6.24 10.60
CA LEU A 144 4.11 -4.86 10.14
C LEU A 144 2.87 -4.13 10.67
N THR A 145 1.71 -4.78 10.61
CA THR A 145 0.45 -4.22 11.13
C THR A 145 0.56 -3.94 12.62
N ASN A 146 1.14 -4.85 13.42
CA ASN A 146 1.31 -4.65 14.86
C ASN A 146 2.26 -3.49 15.18
N LEU A 147 3.35 -3.34 14.42
CA LEU A 147 4.29 -2.25 14.63
C LEU A 147 3.67 -0.89 14.32
N LEU A 148 2.85 -0.79 13.26
CA LEU A 148 2.20 0.47 12.87
C LEU A 148 0.90 0.76 13.65
N LEU A 149 0.43 -0.17 14.49
CA LEU A 149 -0.89 -0.08 15.12
C LEU A 149 -1.02 1.13 16.04
N GLU A 150 0.00 1.44 16.83
CA GLU A 150 -0.05 2.61 17.73
C GLU A 150 0.00 3.93 16.96
N ASN A 151 0.74 4.00 15.84
CA ASN A 151 0.72 5.16 14.96
C ASN A 151 -0.68 5.39 14.36
N MET A 152 -1.36 4.33 13.90
CA MET A 152 -2.73 4.42 13.39
C MET A 152 -3.72 4.86 14.49
N LYS A 153 -3.63 4.28 15.69
CA LYS A 153 -4.46 4.67 16.83
C LYS A 153 -4.25 6.12 17.24
N SER A 154 -3.00 6.60 17.25
CA SER A 154 -2.70 8.00 17.53
C SER A 154 -3.34 8.89 16.47
N THR A 155 -3.16 8.54 15.19
CA THR A 155 -3.72 9.29 14.08
C THR A 155 -5.23 9.46 14.21
N CYS A 156 -5.98 8.39 14.51
CA CYS A 156 -7.43 8.48 14.72
C CYS A 156 -7.82 9.42 15.88
N ARG A 157 -7.07 9.37 17.00
CA ARG A 157 -7.33 10.27 18.14
C ARG A 157 -7.10 11.73 17.77
N ASP A 158 -6.04 12.01 17.01
CA ASP A 158 -5.62 13.36 16.67
C ASP A 158 -6.47 13.97 15.54
N SER A 159 -6.95 13.14 14.59
CA SER A 159 -7.78 13.59 13.47
C SER A 159 -9.27 13.75 13.82
N GLY A 160 -9.71 13.27 14.98
CA GLY A 160 -11.11 13.39 15.44
C GLY A 160 -12.11 12.57 14.62
N THR A 161 -11.63 11.55 13.91
CA THR A 161 -12.40 10.61 13.07
C THR A 161 -12.27 9.19 13.57
#